data_AF-A0A7S0VQ17-F1
#
_entry.id   AF-A0A7S0VQ17-F1
#
_cell.length_a   1.000
_cell.length_b   1.000
_cell.length_c   1.000
_cell.angle_alpha   90.00
_cell.angle_beta   90.00
_cell.angle_gamma   90.00
#
_symmetry.space_group_name_H-M   'P 1'
#
loop_
_entity.id
_entity.type
_entity.pdbx_description
1 polymer ?
#
loop_
_entity_poly.entity_id
_entity_poly.type
_entity_poly.pdbx_seq_one_letter_code
_entity_poly.pdbx_strand_id
1 'polypeptide(L)'
;GGEAQVWISKLWWHRWLNVVNPGPIDLTGFTCHHGKVHIPPSDEAKLKCIPVTVWDALIAKYKGGPQIGALGECGQCLAEREEMDRRRRYEQKMVHESDKTYIEPGQAWFIVDKQWLQSWLAFVNEDLHRPPPGPISNDRLLAQDGSPLEGLERGLNYRGVNLEVWNIFHRIYGGGPTIVRSRL
;
A
#
# COMPACT_ATOMS: atom_id res chain seq x y z
N GLY A 1 28.66 3.95 -34.32
CA GLY A 1 27.55 3.28 -33.62
C GLY A 1 27.99 3.03 -32.20
N GLY A 2 27.20 3.44 -31.20
CA GLY A 2 27.54 3.22 -29.78
C GLY A 2 27.37 1.75 -29.39
N GLU A 3 28.19 1.28 -28.45
CA GLU A 3 28.09 -0.06 -27.89
C GLU A 3 26.81 -0.19 -27.03
N ALA A 4 26.08 -1.29 -27.20
CA ALA A 4 24.87 -1.57 -26.42
C ALA A 4 25.19 -1.63 -24.92
N GLN A 5 24.31 -1.06 -24.10
CA GLN A 5 24.48 -0.94 -22.65
C GLN A 5 23.37 -1.70 -21.92
N VAL A 6 23.70 -2.22 -20.74
CA VAL A 6 22.74 -2.87 -19.83
C VAL A 6 23.02 -2.51 -18.38
N TRP A 7 22.07 -2.87 -17.51
CA TRP A 7 22.10 -2.51 -16.11
C TRP A 7 22.41 -3.72 -15.23
N ILE A 8 23.20 -3.47 -14.18
CA ILE A 8 23.50 -4.44 -13.13
C ILE A 8 23.33 -3.81 -11.75
N SER A 9 22.98 -4.60 -10.74
CA SER A 9 22.92 -4.15 -9.35
C SER A 9 24.24 -3.51 -8.91
N LYS A 10 24.22 -2.27 -8.41
CA LYS A 10 25.41 -1.63 -7.82
C LYS A 10 25.93 -2.45 -6.65
N LEU A 11 25.05 -3.02 -5.84
CA LEU A 11 25.44 -3.86 -4.71
C LEU A 11 26.27 -5.07 -5.18
N TRP A 12 25.80 -5.77 -6.21
CA TRP A 12 26.55 -6.88 -6.78
C TRP A 12 27.86 -6.41 -7.44
N TRP A 13 27.82 -5.30 -8.17
CA TRP A 13 29.01 -4.69 -8.77
C TRP A 13 30.09 -4.37 -7.74
N HIS A 14 29.71 -3.76 -6.61
CA HIS A 14 30.63 -3.48 -5.51
C HIS A 14 31.17 -4.76 -4.87
N ARG A 15 30.36 -5.81 -4.72
CA ARG A 15 30.85 -7.12 -4.26
C ARG A 15 31.89 -7.67 -5.21
N TRP A 16 31.61 -7.71 -6.51
CA TRP A 16 32.54 -8.22 -7.52
C TRP A 16 33.90 -7.50 -7.50
N LEU A 17 33.93 -6.19 -7.24
CA LEU A 17 35.18 -5.42 -7.13
C LEU A 17 35.99 -5.72 -5.87
N ASN A 18 35.36 -6.20 -4.80
CA ASN A 18 35.98 -6.26 -3.46
C ASN A 18 36.09 -7.68 -2.88
N VAL A 19 35.50 -8.69 -3.51
CA VAL A 19 35.55 -10.07 -3.03
C VAL A 19 36.02 -11.05 -4.12
N VAL A 20 36.71 -12.12 -3.70
CA VAL A 20 37.27 -13.15 -4.59
C VAL A 20 36.18 -13.92 -5.34
N ASN A 21 35.04 -14.17 -4.68
CA ASN A 21 33.88 -14.83 -5.28
C ASN A 21 32.59 -14.09 -4.87
N PRO A 22 32.02 -13.23 -5.73
CA PRO A 22 30.79 -12.50 -5.43
C PRO A 22 29.53 -13.37 -5.48
N GLY A 23 29.63 -14.63 -5.91
CA GLY A 23 28.49 -15.49 -6.20
C GLY A 23 27.75 -15.10 -7.50
N PRO A 24 26.59 -15.73 -7.78
CA PRO A 24 25.79 -15.44 -8.95
C PRO A 24 25.34 -13.97 -9.02
N ILE A 25 25.15 -13.45 -10.24
CA ILE A 25 24.58 -12.12 -10.45
C ILE A 25 23.17 -12.09 -9.88
N ASP A 26 23.01 -11.29 -8.83
CA ASP A 26 21.81 -11.19 -8.03
C ASP A 26 20.97 -9.98 -8.43
N LEU A 27 19.68 -10.23 -8.68
CA LEU A 27 18.65 -9.21 -8.97
C LEU A 27 17.62 -9.11 -7.84
N THR A 28 17.88 -9.70 -6.68
CA THR A 28 17.03 -9.60 -5.51
C THR A 28 16.80 -8.13 -5.19
N GLY A 29 15.53 -7.72 -5.16
CA GLY A 29 15.10 -6.33 -4.99
C GLY A 29 14.72 -5.61 -6.29
N PHE A 30 14.93 -6.21 -7.47
CA PHE A 30 14.53 -5.69 -8.78
C PHE A 30 13.54 -6.60 -9.52
N THR A 31 12.98 -7.58 -8.82
CA THR A 31 11.94 -8.48 -9.33
C THR A 31 10.67 -8.30 -8.51
N CYS A 32 9.53 -8.16 -9.17
CA CYS A 32 8.24 -8.11 -8.47
C CYS A 32 7.69 -9.52 -8.16
N HIS A 33 6.59 -9.57 -7.41
CA HIS A 33 5.90 -10.82 -7.06
C HIS A 33 5.34 -11.58 -8.28
N HIS A 34 5.16 -10.91 -9.42
CA HIS A 34 4.82 -11.56 -10.70
C HIS A 34 6.01 -12.27 -11.37
N GLY A 35 7.19 -12.26 -10.76
CA GLY A 35 8.41 -12.87 -11.32
C GLY A 35 9.04 -12.09 -12.48
N LYS A 36 8.65 -10.83 -12.68
CA LYS A 36 9.19 -9.95 -13.75
C LYS A 36 10.17 -8.95 -13.16
N VAL A 37 11.11 -8.48 -13.98
CA VAL A 37 11.94 -7.32 -13.64
C VAL A 37 11.03 -6.12 -13.42
N HIS A 38 11.19 -5.44 -12.29
CA HIS A 38 10.43 -4.27 -11.88
C HIS A 38 11.40 -3.29 -11.21
N ILE A 39 11.66 -2.19 -11.89
CA ILE A 39 12.63 -1.17 -11.50
C ILE A 39 11.93 0.18 -11.61
N PRO A 40 11.37 0.69 -10.51
CA PRO A 40 10.85 2.04 -10.44
C PRO A 40 11.95 3.06 -10.74
N PRO A 41 11.61 4.27 -11.24
CA PRO A 41 12.60 5.33 -11.47
C PRO A 41 13.43 5.68 -10.24
N SER A 42 12.85 5.58 -9.03
CA SER A 42 13.55 5.79 -7.76
C SER A 42 14.69 4.79 -7.50
N ASP A 43 14.68 3.64 -8.17
CA ASP A 43 15.67 2.57 -8.00
C ASP A 43 16.80 2.61 -9.04
N GLU A 44 16.74 3.52 -10.03
CA GLU A 44 17.82 3.70 -11.02
C GLU A 44 19.17 3.98 -10.34
N ALA A 45 19.16 4.76 -9.26
CA ALA A 45 20.35 5.08 -8.48
C ALA A 45 21.01 3.85 -7.85
N LYS A 46 20.34 2.70 -7.78
CA LYS A 46 20.87 1.42 -7.28
C LYS A 46 21.48 0.56 -8.40
N LEU A 47 21.46 1.02 -9.65
CA LEU A 47 21.94 0.28 -10.81
C LEU A 47 23.18 0.92 -11.44
N LYS A 48 24.05 0.09 -12.00
CA LYS A 48 25.24 0.49 -12.74
C LYS A 48 25.03 0.13 -14.22
N CYS A 49 25.12 1.13 -15.08
CA CYS A 49 25.16 0.95 -16.52
C CYS A 49 26.55 0.43 -16.93
N ILE A 50 26.58 -0.67 -17.67
CA ILE A 50 27.78 -1.34 -18.17
C ILE A 50 27.61 -1.73 -19.64
N PRO A 51 28.71 -1.85 -20.40
CA PRO A 51 28.66 -2.42 -21.74
C PRO A 51 28.16 -3.87 -21.76
N VAL A 52 27.42 -4.25 -22.81
CA VAL A 52 26.97 -5.64 -23.04
C VAL A 52 28.13 -6.63 -23.03
N THR A 53 29.28 -6.25 -23.60
CA THR A 53 30.47 -7.11 -23.62
C THR A 53 30.99 -7.43 -22.21
N VAL A 54 30.90 -6.47 -21.28
CA VAL A 54 31.22 -6.69 -19.86
C VAL A 54 30.19 -7.62 -19.22
N TRP A 55 28.91 -7.42 -19.51
CA TRP A 55 27.85 -8.31 -19.04
C TRP A 55 28.06 -9.76 -19.48
N ASP A 56 28.37 -10.00 -20.75
CA ASP A 56 28.58 -11.34 -21.32
C ASP A 56 29.73 -12.08 -20.62
N ALA A 57 30.82 -11.37 -20.32
CA ALA A 57 31.93 -11.93 -19.56
C ALA A 57 31.53 -12.29 -18.11
N LEU A 58 30.75 -11.42 -17.45
CA LEU A 58 30.31 -11.64 -16.07
C LEU A 58 29.32 -12.82 -15.97
N ILE A 59 28.30 -12.88 -16.85
CA ILE A 59 27.29 -13.93 -16.81
C ILE A 59 27.89 -15.30 -17.18
N ALA A 60 28.86 -15.34 -18.10
CA ALA A 60 29.55 -16.58 -18.46
C ALA A 60 30.25 -17.21 -17.25
N LYS A 61 30.90 -16.39 -16.41
CA LYS A 61 31.67 -16.81 -15.23
C LYS A 61 30.81 -17.04 -13.99
N TYR A 62 29.95 -16.10 -13.65
CA TYR A 62 29.25 -16.10 -12.36
C TYR A 62 27.82 -16.67 -12.43
N LYS A 63 27.22 -16.77 -13.63
CA LYS A 63 25.79 -17.12 -13.84
C LYS A 63 24.86 -16.14 -13.10
N GLY A 64 23.55 -16.38 -13.11
CA GLY A 64 22.57 -15.59 -12.35
C GLY A 64 21.42 -15.05 -13.17
N GLY A 65 20.79 -13.99 -12.64
CA GLY A 65 19.51 -13.44 -13.11
C GLY A 65 19.53 -12.89 -14.54
N PRO A 66 18.34 -12.60 -15.11
CA PRO A 66 18.21 -12.08 -16.46
C PRO A 66 18.90 -10.72 -16.66
N GLN A 67 19.27 -10.43 -17.89
CA GLN A 67 19.81 -9.12 -18.26
C GLN A 67 18.74 -8.03 -18.07
N ILE A 68 19.11 -6.91 -17.43
CA ILE A 68 18.27 -5.72 -17.39
C ILE A 68 18.62 -4.85 -18.59
N GLY A 69 17.90 -5.04 -19.69
CA GLY A 69 18.09 -4.27 -20.92
C GLY A 69 17.52 -2.85 -20.86
N ALA A 70 16.52 -2.62 -20.01
CA ALA A 70 15.89 -1.32 -19.83
C ALA A 70 15.37 -1.16 -18.39
N LEU A 71 15.30 0.08 -17.93
CA LEU A 71 14.59 0.45 -16.71
C LEU A 71 13.08 0.42 -16.99
N GLY A 72 12.28 0.06 -16.00
CA GLY A 72 10.85 0.02 -16.16
C GLY A 72 10.14 -0.80 -15.09
N GLU A 73 8.89 -0.46 -14.88
CA GLU A 73 8.02 -1.16 -13.95
C GLU A 73 7.24 -2.27 -14.67
N CYS A 74 7.09 -3.42 -14.00
CA CYS A 74 6.20 -4.47 -14.45
C CYS A 74 4.78 -3.93 -14.73
N GLY A 75 4.25 -4.16 -15.94
CA GLY A 75 2.90 -3.71 -16.32
C GLY A 75 1.77 -4.26 -15.45
N GLN A 76 1.94 -5.45 -14.84
CA GLN A 76 0.97 -5.96 -13.87
C GLN A 76 1.02 -5.20 -12.55
N CYS A 77 2.21 -4.82 -12.06
CA CYS A 77 2.33 -3.95 -10.88
C CYS A 77 1.72 -2.57 -11.13
N LEU A 78 1.87 -2.02 -12.33
CA LEU A 78 1.24 -0.76 -12.71
C LEU A 78 -0.29 -0.89 -12.71
N ALA A 79 -0.83 -1.94 -13.33
CA ALA A 79 -2.27 -2.18 -13.33
C ALA A 79 -2.84 -2.40 -11.92
N GLU A 80 -2.15 -3.14 -11.05
CA GLU A 80 -2.53 -3.31 -9.64
C GLU A 80 -2.55 -1.97 -8.90
N ARG A 81 -1.55 -1.11 -9.12
CA ARG A 81 -1.47 0.22 -8.52
C ARG A 81 -2.62 1.12 -9.00
N GLU A 82 -2.87 1.15 -10.30
CA GLU A 82 -3.97 1.91 -10.89
C GLU A 82 -5.34 1.47 -10.37
N GLU A 83 -5.53 0.16 -10.22
CA GLU A 83 -6.76 -0.41 -9.67
C GLU A 83 -6.95 0.00 -8.20
N MET A 84 -5.88 -0.08 -7.41
CA MET A 84 -5.91 0.39 -6.02
C MET A 84 -6.20 1.88 -5.91
N ASP A 85 -5.63 2.70 -6.80
CA ASP A 85 -5.88 4.15 -6.84
C ASP A 85 -7.32 4.46 -7.26
N ARG A 86 -7.87 3.70 -8.19
CA ARG A 86 -9.28 3.80 -8.59
C ARG A 86 -10.20 3.50 -7.41
N ARG A 87 -9.88 2.45 -6.64
CA ARG A 87 -10.60 2.11 -5.40
C ARG A 87 -10.51 3.24 -4.37
N ARG A 88 -9.31 3.76 -4.08
CA ARG A 88 -9.11 4.88 -3.13
C ARG A 88 -9.98 6.08 -3.47
N ARG A 89 -9.93 6.53 -4.73
CA ARG A 89 -10.75 7.65 -5.22
C ARG A 89 -12.25 7.37 -5.11
N TYR A 90 -12.67 6.16 -5.46
CA TYR A 90 -14.08 5.76 -5.38
C TYR A 90 -14.60 5.80 -3.94
N GLU A 91 -13.87 5.21 -2.99
CA GLU A 91 -14.27 5.21 -1.58
C GLU A 91 -14.29 6.62 -0.99
N GLN A 92 -13.24 7.41 -1.25
CA GLN A 92 -13.16 8.80 -0.80
C GLN A 92 -14.34 9.62 -1.31
N LYS A 93 -14.67 9.48 -2.60
CA LYS A 93 -15.80 10.17 -3.22
C LYS A 93 -17.13 9.80 -2.58
N MET A 94 -17.42 8.50 -2.45
CA MET A 94 -18.68 8.05 -1.87
C MET A 94 -18.87 8.54 -0.43
N VAL A 95 -17.84 8.41 0.41
CA VAL A 95 -17.93 8.87 1.79
C VAL A 95 -18.08 10.39 1.84
N HIS A 96 -17.31 11.14 1.06
CA HIS A 96 -17.40 12.60 1.04
C HIS A 96 -18.78 13.11 0.60
N GLU A 97 -19.41 12.49 -0.40
CA GLU A 97 -20.74 12.86 -0.88
C GLU A 97 -21.86 12.53 0.12
N SER A 98 -21.66 11.49 0.94
CA SER A 98 -22.66 11.03 1.91
C SER A 98 -22.47 11.58 3.33
N ASP A 99 -21.28 12.09 3.69
CA ASP A 99 -20.94 12.50 5.05
C ASP A 99 -21.58 13.83 5.45
N LYS A 100 -22.56 13.75 6.35
CA LYS A 100 -23.33 14.89 6.86
C LYS A 100 -22.99 15.15 8.33
N THR A 101 -22.92 16.41 8.70
CA THR A 101 -22.71 16.87 10.08
C THR A 101 -23.98 16.80 10.94
N TYR A 102 -25.11 16.40 10.35
CA TYR A 102 -26.40 16.22 11.01
C TYR A 102 -27.09 14.93 10.57
N ILE A 103 -28.10 14.52 11.33
CA ILE A 103 -29.01 13.41 11.04
C ILE A 103 -30.45 13.91 11.06
N GLU A 104 -31.33 13.31 10.27
CA GLU A 104 -32.76 13.64 10.25
C GLU A 104 -33.48 13.15 11.52
N PRO A 105 -34.63 13.73 11.90
CA PRO A 105 -35.43 13.22 13.01
C PRO A 105 -35.77 11.73 12.87
N GLY A 106 -35.53 10.96 13.93
CA GLY A 106 -35.74 9.50 13.93
C GLY A 106 -34.58 8.68 13.40
N GLN A 107 -33.52 9.31 12.87
CA GLN A 107 -32.27 8.63 12.54
C GLN A 107 -31.35 8.51 13.77
N ALA A 108 -30.26 7.77 13.60
CA ALA A 108 -29.25 7.56 14.61
C ALA A 108 -27.84 7.71 14.02
N TRP A 109 -26.91 8.08 14.90
CA TRP A 109 -25.48 8.06 14.63
C TRP A 109 -24.93 6.65 14.80
N PHE A 110 -23.97 6.31 13.94
CA PHE A 110 -23.18 5.10 14.02
C PHE A 110 -21.77 5.46 14.47
N ILE A 111 -21.25 4.73 15.44
CA ILE A 111 -19.93 5.01 15.99
C ILE A 111 -18.86 4.21 15.24
N VAL A 112 -17.78 4.91 14.87
CA VAL A 112 -16.59 4.34 14.26
C VAL A 112 -15.38 4.70 15.12
N ASP A 113 -14.62 3.68 15.51
CA ASP A 113 -13.35 3.84 16.21
C ASP A 113 -12.37 4.75 15.44
N LYS A 114 -11.69 5.64 16.17
CA LYS A 114 -10.79 6.63 15.58
C LYS A 114 -9.57 5.98 14.93
N GLN A 115 -9.05 4.89 15.47
CA GLN A 115 -7.88 4.20 14.90
C GLN A 115 -8.22 3.54 13.57
N TRP A 116 -9.38 2.89 13.47
CA TRP A 116 -9.86 2.37 12.20
C TRP A 116 -10.06 3.50 11.18
N LEU A 117 -10.70 4.59 11.59
CA LEU A 117 -10.93 5.74 10.71
C LEU A 117 -9.63 6.40 10.24
N GLN A 118 -8.60 6.50 11.09
CA GLN A 118 -7.27 6.98 10.72
C GLN A 118 -6.61 6.05 9.71
N SER A 119 -6.76 4.74 9.86
CA SER A 119 -6.23 3.76 8.90
C SER A 119 -6.94 3.90 7.54
N TRP A 120 -8.26 4.12 7.55
CA TRP A 120 -9.01 4.41 6.33
C TRP A 120 -8.58 5.73 5.68
N LEU A 121 -8.44 6.80 6.46
CA LEU A 121 -7.96 8.11 5.97
C LEU A 121 -6.55 8.00 5.37
N ALA A 122 -5.65 7.27 6.03
CA ALA A 122 -4.32 7.00 5.48
C ALA A 122 -4.43 6.22 4.16
N PHE A 123 -5.30 5.21 4.07
CA PHE A 123 -5.52 4.47 2.83
C PHE A 123 -6.00 5.34 1.66
N VAL A 124 -6.96 6.25 1.89
CA VAL A 124 -7.58 7.06 0.82
C VAL A 124 -6.83 8.36 0.51
N ASN A 125 -6.06 8.93 1.46
CA ASN A 125 -5.39 10.22 1.31
C ASN A 125 -3.85 10.14 1.23
N GLU A 126 -3.23 9.09 1.78
CA GLU A 126 -1.77 9.01 1.93
C GLU A 126 -1.20 7.80 1.19
N ASP A 127 -0.15 8.05 0.40
CA ASP A 127 0.82 7.06 -0.11
C ASP A 127 0.25 5.87 -0.91
N LEU A 128 0.84 5.62 -2.09
CA LEU A 128 0.47 4.51 -2.97
C LEU A 128 0.63 3.13 -2.29
N HIS A 129 1.29 3.08 -1.13
CA HIS A 129 1.67 1.87 -0.41
C HIS A 129 0.84 1.57 0.85
N ARG A 130 -0.07 2.44 1.29
CA ARG A 130 -0.91 2.12 2.46
C ARG A 130 -1.95 1.05 2.10
N PRO A 131 -2.06 -0.05 2.89
CA PRO A 131 -3.09 -1.05 2.69
C PRO A 131 -4.46 -0.53 3.17
N PRO A 132 -5.57 -1.15 2.72
CA PRO A 132 -6.89 -0.88 3.29
C PRO A 132 -6.94 -1.17 4.80
N PRO A 133 -7.81 -0.49 5.57
CA PRO A 133 -7.87 -0.57 7.05
C PRO A 133 -8.31 -1.94 7.61
N GLY A 134 -8.71 -2.89 6.77
CA GLY A 134 -9.34 -4.15 7.20
C GLY A 134 -10.77 -3.94 7.74
N PRO A 135 -11.36 -4.96 8.38
CA PRO A 135 -12.72 -4.87 8.92
C PRO A 135 -12.85 -3.77 9.98
N ILE A 136 -14.01 -3.14 10.07
CA ILE A 136 -14.30 -2.17 11.14
C ILE A 136 -14.16 -2.90 12.48
N SER A 137 -13.42 -2.32 13.43
CA SER A 137 -13.37 -2.81 14.81
C SER A 137 -13.70 -1.68 15.77
N ASN A 138 -14.81 -1.84 16.49
CA ASN A 138 -15.23 -0.95 17.57
C ASN A 138 -14.93 -1.56 18.96
N ASP A 139 -14.22 -2.70 19.02
CA ASP A 139 -13.97 -3.44 20.27
C ASP A 139 -13.22 -2.59 21.30
N ARG A 140 -12.34 -1.69 20.83
CA ARG A 140 -11.59 -0.74 21.67
C ARG A 140 -12.47 0.26 22.41
N LEU A 141 -13.74 0.39 22.02
CA LEU A 141 -14.70 1.31 22.63
C LEU A 141 -15.56 0.61 23.69
N LEU A 142 -15.40 -0.71 23.85
CA LEU A 142 -16.26 -1.54 24.69
C LEU A 142 -15.45 -2.28 25.76
N ALA A 143 -16.06 -2.46 26.92
CA ALA A 143 -15.62 -3.42 27.93
C ALA A 143 -15.95 -4.85 27.48
N GLN A 144 -15.44 -5.83 28.22
CA GLN A 144 -15.63 -7.25 27.91
C GLN A 144 -17.10 -7.69 27.91
N ASP A 145 -17.96 -6.99 28.64
CA ASP A 145 -19.40 -7.23 28.69
C ASP A 145 -20.19 -6.51 27.58
N GLY A 146 -19.50 -5.79 26.69
CA GLY A 146 -20.11 -5.01 25.60
C GLY A 146 -20.64 -3.63 26.00
N SER A 147 -20.44 -3.21 27.26
CA SER A 147 -20.74 -1.84 27.69
C SER A 147 -19.69 -0.85 27.17
N PRO A 148 -20.03 0.42 26.90
CA PRO A 148 -19.04 1.42 26.48
C PRO A 148 -18.01 1.69 27.57
N LEU A 149 -16.73 1.83 27.20
CA LEU A 149 -15.70 2.27 28.14
C LEU A 149 -15.97 3.70 28.63
N GLU A 150 -15.59 3.97 29.87
CA GLU A 150 -15.68 5.31 30.46
C GLU A 150 -14.60 6.25 29.90
N GLY A 151 -14.88 7.56 29.89
CA GLY A 151 -13.93 8.59 29.48
C GLY A 151 -13.66 8.68 27.97
N LEU A 152 -14.45 8.01 27.13
CA LEU A 152 -14.32 8.12 25.67
C LEU A 152 -14.82 9.48 25.18
N GLU A 153 -13.99 10.17 24.41
CA GLU A 153 -14.27 11.49 23.85
C GLU A 153 -14.51 11.43 22.34
N ARG A 154 -15.56 12.14 21.90
CA ARG A 154 -15.84 12.34 20.47
C ARG A 154 -14.71 13.11 19.80
N GLY A 155 -14.23 12.58 18.67
CA GLY A 155 -13.13 13.14 17.89
C GLY A 155 -11.76 12.59 18.29
N LEU A 156 -11.62 12.16 19.55
CA LEU A 156 -10.37 11.64 20.11
C LEU A 156 -10.34 10.10 20.08
N ASN A 157 -11.41 9.45 20.53
CA ASN A 157 -11.53 7.98 20.54
C ASN A 157 -12.44 7.45 19.45
N TYR A 158 -13.47 8.20 19.07
CA TYR A 158 -14.44 7.75 18.07
C TYR A 158 -15.00 8.92 17.25
N ARG A 159 -15.65 8.59 16.13
CA ARG A 159 -16.44 9.52 15.32
C ARG A 159 -17.85 8.96 15.14
N GLY A 160 -18.85 9.83 15.28
CA GLY A 160 -20.21 9.53 14.82
C GLY A 160 -20.34 9.82 13.32
N VAL A 161 -20.87 8.85 12.57
CA VAL A 161 -21.21 8.99 11.16
C VAL A 161 -22.70 8.71 10.95
N ASN A 162 -23.28 9.26 9.89
CA ASN A 162 -24.66 8.96 9.54
C ASN A 162 -24.81 7.53 8.98
N LEU A 163 -26.05 7.08 8.83
CA LEU A 163 -26.38 5.73 8.33
C LEU A 163 -25.77 5.44 6.96
N GLU A 164 -25.73 6.42 6.07
CA GLU A 164 -25.26 6.25 4.70
C GLU A 164 -23.76 5.94 4.67
N VAL A 165 -22.96 6.73 5.40
CA VAL A 165 -21.52 6.49 5.58
C VAL A 165 -21.26 5.15 6.27
N TRP A 166 -22.03 4.81 7.31
CA TRP A 166 -21.90 3.50 7.96
C TRP A 166 -22.14 2.35 6.99
N ASN A 167 -23.21 2.44 6.17
CA ASN A 167 -23.52 1.43 5.18
C ASN A 167 -22.42 1.30 4.12
N ILE A 168 -21.81 2.41 3.69
CA ILE A 168 -20.66 2.39 2.78
C ILE A 168 -19.49 1.61 3.41
N PHE A 169 -19.08 1.99 4.63
CA PHE A 169 -17.99 1.30 5.31
C PHE A 169 -18.29 -0.17 5.55
N HIS A 170 -19.46 -0.50 6.10
CA HIS A 170 -19.83 -1.87 6.40
C HIS A 170 -19.98 -2.73 5.15
N ARG A 171 -20.44 -2.18 4.02
CA ARG A 171 -20.52 -2.91 2.75
C ARG A 171 -19.14 -3.26 2.19
N ILE A 172 -18.15 -2.38 2.36
CA ILE A 172 -16.80 -2.57 1.80
C ILE A 172 -15.92 -3.41 2.74
N TYR A 173 -16.01 -3.14 4.04
CA TYR A 173 -15.09 -3.67 5.04
C TYR A 173 -15.72 -4.69 5.99
N GLY A 174 -17.05 -4.67 6.16
CA GLY A 174 -17.73 -5.45 7.20
C GLY A 174 -17.22 -5.09 8.60
N GLY A 175 -17.23 -6.08 9.50
CA GLY A 175 -16.73 -5.93 10.86
C GLY A 175 -17.82 -5.51 11.85
N GLY A 176 -17.39 -4.83 12.92
CA GLY A 176 -18.27 -4.42 14.02
C GLY A 176 -17.51 -4.31 15.35
N PRO A 177 -18.20 -4.45 16.49
CA PRO A 177 -19.66 -4.46 16.62
C PRO A 177 -20.29 -3.12 16.21
N THR A 178 -21.53 -3.17 15.73
CA THR A 178 -22.30 -1.97 15.40
C THR A 178 -22.72 -1.26 16.68
N ILE A 179 -22.31 0.00 16.84
CA ILE A 179 -22.70 0.85 17.98
C ILE A 179 -23.56 2.00 17.44
N VAL A 180 -24.79 2.10 17.94
CA VAL A 180 -25.79 3.08 17.51
C VAL A 180 -26.15 4.03 18.64
N ARG A 181 -26.28 5.33 18.35
CA ARG A 181 -26.65 6.37 19.31
C ARG A 181 -27.65 7.36 18.70
N SER A 182 -28.67 7.75 19.45
CA SER A 182 -29.60 8.81 19.03
C SER A 182 -29.00 10.20 19.14
N ARG A 183 -27.93 10.39 19.93
CA ARG A 183 -27.21 11.65 20.16
C ARG A 183 -25.71 11.38 20.35
N LEU A 184 -24.85 12.32 19.95
CA LEU A 184 -23.39 12.25 20.07
C LEU A 184 -22.84 13.09 21.21
#